data_AF-A0A956CPH7-F1
#
_entry.id   AF-A0A956CPH7-F1
#
_cell.length_a   1.000
_cell.length_b   1.000
_cell.length_c   1.000
_cell.angle_alpha   90.00
_cell.angle_beta   90.00
_cell.angle_gamma   90.00
#
_symmetry.space_group_name_H-M   'P 1'
#
loop_
_entity.id
_entity.type
_entity.pdbx_description
1 polymer ?
#
loop_
_entity_poly.entity_id
_entity_poly.type
_entity_poly.pdbx_seq_one_letter_code
_entity_poly.pdbx_strand_id
1 'polypeptide(L)'
;MATETPIERAEWGLRRQWAGDFGSAAPVLAALEAHGNEVASAWVDTLHLSHWLAQPKGAPPTSVTSLRRFAGSSPAARRGAGFACLDLALYHFMTLDLDALRELDVLHGELARGLDGDTKVCRDTVTLYRRALEGEVAEFDTTADDVAKRAATMDLVPPLLAANAMRAYAALVAGNLTAARAIARRASRMSRTEALPQYEYLANTILASVRRRTGNPHLATRILMALAKLAPATWQPWLAWELAWSGNVQAATSTLESLEPARTETPRATSTRWFLAAIESARSGSDGAWQQAE
;
A
#
# COMPACT_ATOMS: atom_id res chain seq x y z
N MET A 1 21.03 30.59 -15.34
CA MET A 1 20.48 29.36 -14.76
C MET A 1 19.46 28.82 -15.74
N ALA A 2 19.67 27.63 -16.30
CA ALA A 2 18.66 27.02 -17.17
C ALA A 2 17.37 26.83 -16.35
N THR A 3 16.23 27.24 -16.91
CA THR A 3 14.92 27.05 -16.29
C THR A 3 14.59 25.56 -16.28
N GLU A 4 14.76 24.89 -15.13
CA GLU A 4 14.31 23.51 -14.95
C GLU A 4 12.85 23.39 -15.37
N THR A 5 12.56 22.35 -16.13
CA THR A 5 11.21 22.03 -16.59
C THR A 5 10.32 21.61 -15.41
N PRO A 6 8.98 21.72 -15.52
CA PRO A 6 8.06 21.22 -14.49
C PRO A 6 8.29 19.74 -14.14
N ILE A 7 8.68 18.93 -15.13
CA ILE A 7 8.91 17.48 -14.95
C ILE A 7 10.15 17.24 -14.08
N GLU A 8 11.28 17.88 -14.39
CA GLU A 8 12.52 17.71 -13.62
C GLU A 8 12.33 18.13 -12.15
N ARG A 9 11.60 19.24 -11.91
CA ARG A 9 11.26 19.68 -10.55
C ARG A 9 10.36 18.68 -9.83
N ALA A 10 9.35 18.16 -10.52
CA ALA A 10 8.42 17.19 -9.95
C ALA A 10 9.13 15.87 -9.59
N GLU A 11 9.98 15.35 -10.48
CA GLU A 11 10.78 14.15 -10.23
C GLU A 11 11.74 14.34 -9.06
N TRP A 12 12.40 15.49 -8.99
CA TRP A 12 13.25 15.84 -7.85
C TRP A 12 12.43 15.85 -6.55
N GLY A 13 11.26 16.50 -6.55
CA GLY A 13 10.36 16.55 -5.40
C GLY A 13 9.88 15.17 -4.96
N LEU A 14 9.53 14.31 -5.92
CA LEU A 14 9.11 12.94 -5.64
C LEU A 14 10.23 12.11 -5.03
N ARG A 15 11.45 12.20 -5.58
CA ARG A 15 12.63 11.52 -5.01
C ARG A 15 12.95 12.01 -3.61
N ARG A 16 12.79 13.30 -3.33
CA ARG A 16 12.95 13.86 -1.97
C ARG A 16 11.92 13.28 -1.00
N GLN A 17 10.65 13.23 -1.37
CA GLN A 17 9.63 12.58 -0.56
C GLN A 17 9.92 11.09 -0.34
N TRP A 18 10.42 10.39 -1.36
CA TRP A 18 10.83 8.99 -1.23
C TRP A 18 12.03 8.77 -0.30
N ALA A 19 12.89 9.79 -0.15
CA ALA A 19 13.95 9.80 0.85
C ALA A 19 13.49 10.27 2.24
N GLY A 20 12.17 10.45 2.45
CA GLY A 20 11.59 10.91 3.71
C GLY A 20 11.64 12.43 3.92
N ASP A 21 12.14 13.20 2.96
CA ASP A 21 12.20 14.67 3.01
C ASP A 21 10.93 15.28 2.41
N PHE A 22 9.89 15.38 3.23
CA PHE A 22 8.61 15.99 2.84
C PHE A 22 8.64 17.53 2.90
N GLY A 23 9.59 18.12 3.64
CA GLY A 23 9.68 19.57 3.81
C GLY A 23 10.12 20.28 2.53
N SER A 24 11.01 19.66 1.76
CA SER A 24 11.49 20.22 0.49
C SER A 24 10.48 20.11 -0.67
N ALA A 25 9.39 19.36 -0.50
CA ALA A 25 8.35 19.21 -1.52
C ALA A 25 7.40 20.42 -1.61
N ALA A 26 7.22 21.19 -0.53
CA ALA A 26 6.25 22.30 -0.51
C ALA A 26 6.54 23.40 -1.54
N PRO A 27 7.80 23.89 -1.71
CA PRO A 27 8.12 24.84 -2.78
C PRO A 27 7.92 24.28 -4.19
N VAL A 28 8.15 22.97 -4.38
CA VAL A 28 7.94 22.29 -5.66
C VAL A 28 6.45 22.23 -5.99
N LEU A 29 5.61 21.85 -5.03
CA LEU A 29 4.16 21.84 -5.15
C LEU A 29 3.62 23.22 -5.54
N ALA A 30 3.99 24.26 -4.80
CA ALA A 30 3.56 25.63 -5.11
C ALA A 30 4.00 26.08 -6.52
N ALA A 31 5.21 25.70 -6.94
CA ALA A 31 5.69 25.99 -8.29
C ALA A 31 4.89 25.23 -9.37
N LEU A 32 4.55 23.95 -9.16
CA LEU A 32 3.75 23.17 -10.11
C LEU A 32 2.31 23.70 -10.20
N GLU A 33 1.69 24.02 -9.07
CA GLU A 33 0.35 24.60 -9.02
C GLU A 33 0.28 25.92 -9.80
N ALA A 34 1.31 26.77 -9.68
CA ALA A 34 1.40 28.02 -10.43
C ALA A 34 1.55 27.83 -11.95
N HIS A 35 2.06 26.68 -12.43
CA HIS A 35 2.15 26.41 -13.87
C HIS A 35 0.78 26.07 -14.48
N GLY A 36 -0.10 25.38 -13.74
CA GLY A 36 -1.50 25.14 -14.11
C GLY A 36 -1.75 24.29 -15.37
N ASN A 37 -0.72 23.69 -15.98
CA ASN A 37 -0.88 22.80 -17.13
C ASN A 37 -1.14 21.34 -16.70
N GLU A 38 -1.62 20.50 -17.63
CA GLU A 38 -1.99 19.11 -17.34
C GLU A 38 -0.84 18.27 -16.76
N VAL A 39 0.40 18.51 -17.20
CA VAL A 39 1.58 17.79 -16.69
C VAL A 39 1.81 18.17 -15.23
N ALA A 40 1.79 19.47 -14.92
CA ALA A 40 1.95 19.96 -13.57
C ALA A 40 0.83 19.44 -12.65
N SER A 41 -0.42 19.43 -13.11
CA SER A 41 -1.55 18.89 -12.34
C SER A 41 -1.39 17.40 -12.01
N ALA A 42 -0.92 16.57 -12.95
CA ALA A 42 -0.68 15.15 -12.69
C ALA A 42 0.42 14.91 -11.65
N TRP A 43 1.46 15.74 -11.67
CA TRP A 43 2.53 15.69 -10.68
C TRP A 43 2.11 16.26 -9.31
N VAL A 44 1.24 17.26 -9.27
CA VAL A 44 0.62 17.75 -8.03
C VAL A 44 -0.18 16.63 -7.36
N ASP A 45 -1.02 15.91 -8.11
CA ASP A 45 -1.77 14.76 -7.58
C ASP A 45 -0.83 13.69 -6.99
N THR A 46 0.27 13.40 -7.69
CA THR A 46 1.30 12.44 -7.23
C THR A 46 1.94 12.88 -5.92
N LEU A 47 2.43 14.11 -5.85
CA LEU A 47 3.14 14.63 -4.67
C LEU A 47 2.21 14.81 -3.48
N HIS A 48 0.95 15.21 -3.71
CA HIS A 48 -0.06 15.29 -2.66
C HIS A 48 -0.40 13.91 -2.11
N LEU A 49 -0.58 12.90 -2.97
CA LEU A 49 -0.92 11.57 -2.54
C LEU A 49 0.24 10.86 -1.81
N SER A 50 1.47 11.00 -2.31
CA SER A 50 2.68 10.51 -1.64
C SER A 50 2.86 11.14 -0.25
N HIS A 51 2.68 12.46 -0.14
CA HIS A 51 2.70 13.16 1.15
C HIS A 51 1.58 12.66 2.08
N TRP A 52 0.37 12.52 1.54
CA TRP A 52 -0.78 12.02 2.30
C TRP A 52 -0.54 10.58 2.80
N LEU A 53 0.04 9.69 2.00
CA LEU A 53 0.35 8.32 2.44
C LEU A 53 1.31 8.26 3.62
N ALA A 54 2.26 9.20 3.69
CA ALA A 54 3.17 9.30 4.81
C ALA A 54 2.47 9.80 6.10
N GLN A 55 1.43 10.62 5.95
CA GLN A 55 0.69 11.22 7.07
C GLN A 55 -0.83 11.30 6.79
N PRO A 56 -1.53 10.15 6.72
CA PRO A 56 -2.89 10.12 6.17
C PRO A 56 -3.89 10.73 7.14
N LYS A 57 -4.47 11.85 6.72
CA LYS A 57 -5.54 12.57 7.40
C LYS A 57 -6.73 12.68 6.46
N GLY A 58 -7.90 12.25 6.92
CA GLY A 58 -9.11 12.22 6.09
C GLY A 58 -9.01 11.25 4.91
N ALA A 59 -9.78 11.53 3.87
CA ALA A 59 -9.77 10.77 2.61
C ALA A 59 -8.52 11.09 1.77
N PRO A 60 -8.11 10.19 0.85
CA PRO A 60 -7.06 10.49 -0.12
C PRO A 60 -7.39 11.77 -0.91
N PRO A 61 -6.41 12.64 -1.18
CA PRO A 61 -6.62 13.88 -1.95
C PRO A 61 -6.95 13.62 -3.43
N THR A 62 -6.70 12.41 -3.91
CA THR A 62 -6.82 12.01 -5.31
C THR A 62 -7.61 10.71 -5.39
N SER A 63 -8.51 10.59 -6.37
CA SER A 63 -9.33 9.41 -6.61
C SER A 63 -9.09 8.83 -8.00
N VAL A 64 -9.61 7.62 -8.25
CA VAL A 64 -9.58 6.99 -9.59
C VAL A 64 -10.25 7.90 -10.63
N THR A 65 -11.40 8.48 -10.28
CA THR A 65 -12.12 9.43 -11.14
C THR A 65 -11.30 10.66 -11.48
N SER A 66 -10.55 11.23 -10.52
CA SER A 66 -9.71 12.40 -10.81
C SER A 66 -8.53 12.05 -11.71
N LEU A 67 -7.90 10.87 -11.54
CA LEU A 67 -6.77 10.44 -12.36
C LEU A 67 -7.18 10.08 -13.80
N ARG A 68 -8.41 9.61 -14.01
CA ARG A 68 -8.93 9.25 -15.34
C ARG A 68 -8.88 10.40 -16.35
N ARG A 69 -8.93 11.66 -15.90
CA ARG A 69 -8.81 12.84 -16.77
C ARG A 69 -7.50 12.87 -17.57
N PHE A 70 -6.44 12.21 -17.10
CA PHE A 70 -5.14 12.18 -17.77
C PHE A 70 -5.01 11.08 -18.82
N ALA A 71 -5.95 10.14 -18.94
CA ALA A 71 -5.84 9.01 -19.88
C ALA A 71 -5.70 9.45 -21.36
N GLY A 72 -6.26 10.62 -21.70
CA GLY A 72 -6.15 11.25 -23.03
C GLY A 72 -5.05 12.33 -23.14
N SER A 73 -4.29 12.57 -22.07
CA SER A 73 -3.28 13.63 -22.00
C SER A 73 -1.93 13.24 -22.62
N SER A 74 -1.00 14.20 -22.64
CA SER A 74 0.38 13.96 -23.08
C SER A 74 1.07 12.80 -22.32
N PRO A 75 2.06 12.13 -22.94
CA PRO A 75 2.88 11.10 -22.29
C PRO A 75 3.43 11.50 -20.91
N ALA A 76 3.86 12.76 -20.75
CA ALA A 76 4.40 13.27 -19.49
C ALA A 76 3.34 13.39 -18.38
N ALA A 77 2.13 13.85 -18.70
CA ALA A 77 1.02 13.91 -17.74
C ALA A 77 0.57 12.50 -17.34
N ARG A 78 0.47 11.58 -18.31
CA ARG A 78 0.14 10.17 -18.05
C ARG A 78 1.16 9.47 -17.15
N ARG A 79 2.45 9.73 -17.36
CA ARG A 79 3.52 9.22 -16.50
C ARG A 79 3.39 9.71 -15.06
N GLY A 80 3.17 11.02 -14.86
CA GLY A 80 2.88 11.57 -13.52
C GLY A 80 1.68 10.88 -12.87
N ALA A 81 0.55 10.80 -13.56
CA ALA A 81 -0.65 10.12 -13.07
C ALA A 81 -0.43 8.63 -12.76
N GLY A 82 0.49 7.95 -13.47
CA GLY A 82 0.90 6.57 -13.19
C GLY A 82 1.57 6.42 -11.81
N PHE A 83 2.40 7.38 -11.39
CA PHE A 83 2.95 7.38 -10.03
C PHE A 83 1.88 7.61 -8.97
N ALA A 84 0.92 8.51 -9.20
CA ALA A 84 -0.24 8.64 -8.31
C ALA A 84 -1.05 7.34 -8.22
N CYS A 85 -1.21 6.59 -9.33
CA CYS A 85 -1.87 5.29 -9.30
C CYS A 85 -1.15 4.29 -8.39
N LEU A 86 0.19 4.27 -8.36
CA LEU A 86 0.94 3.38 -7.48
C LEU A 86 0.61 3.63 -6.00
N ASP A 87 0.64 4.90 -5.58
CA ASP A 87 0.36 5.29 -4.20
C ASP A 87 -1.11 5.03 -3.83
N LEU A 88 -2.04 5.32 -4.75
CA LEU A 88 -3.47 5.03 -4.54
C LEU A 88 -3.72 3.52 -4.45
N ALA A 89 -2.98 2.70 -5.20
CA ALA A 89 -3.07 1.25 -5.14
C ALA A 89 -2.61 0.71 -3.78
N LEU A 90 -1.53 1.24 -3.21
CA LEU A 90 -1.11 0.87 -1.87
C LEU A 90 -2.21 1.18 -0.84
N TYR A 91 -2.90 2.32 -0.97
CA TYR A 91 -4.07 2.64 -0.15
C TYR A 91 -5.20 1.63 -0.27
N HIS A 92 -5.65 1.30 -1.48
CA HIS A 92 -6.73 0.32 -1.65
C HIS A 92 -6.30 -1.09 -1.24
N PHE A 93 -5.01 -1.42 -1.38
CA PHE A 93 -4.45 -2.68 -0.90
C PHE A 93 -4.48 -2.78 0.64
N MET A 94 -4.13 -1.70 1.35
CA MET A 94 -4.18 -1.68 2.82
C MET A 94 -5.62 -1.68 3.37
N THR A 95 -6.60 -1.21 2.62
CA THR A 95 -8.02 -1.21 3.02
C THR A 95 -8.84 -2.40 2.52
N LEU A 96 -8.24 -3.32 1.75
CA LEU A 96 -8.91 -4.44 1.05
C LEU A 96 -10.01 -4.00 0.09
N ASP A 97 -9.83 -2.87 -0.57
CA ASP A 97 -10.76 -2.38 -1.57
C ASP A 97 -10.39 -2.97 -2.94
N LEU A 98 -10.81 -4.23 -3.16
CA LEU A 98 -10.48 -4.97 -4.38
C LEU A 98 -11.11 -4.33 -5.63
N ASP A 99 -12.33 -3.81 -5.52
CA ASP A 99 -13.03 -3.22 -6.67
C ASP A 99 -12.34 -1.93 -7.12
N ALA A 100 -11.92 -1.07 -6.18
CA ALA A 100 -11.12 0.10 -6.53
C ALA A 100 -9.74 -0.30 -7.09
N LEU A 101 -9.10 -1.36 -6.57
CA LEU A 101 -7.84 -1.86 -7.14
C LEU A 101 -7.99 -2.37 -8.58
N ARG A 102 -9.10 -3.05 -8.89
CA ARG A 102 -9.41 -3.49 -10.26
C ARG A 102 -9.62 -2.31 -11.19
N GLU A 103 -10.40 -1.32 -10.76
CA GLU A 103 -10.61 -0.09 -11.54
C GLU A 103 -9.30 0.65 -11.80
N LEU A 104 -8.43 0.69 -10.78
CA LEU A 104 -7.12 1.35 -10.86
C LEU A 104 -6.13 0.58 -11.74
N ASP A 105 -6.11 -0.76 -11.73
CA ASP A 105 -5.28 -1.58 -12.63
C ASP A 105 -5.67 -1.35 -14.10
N VAL A 106 -6.97 -1.24 -14.39
CA VAL A 106 -7.48 -0.87 -15.73
C VAL A 106 -7.02 0.53 -16.11
N LEU A 107 -7.25 1.53 -15.26
CA LEU A 107 -6.84 2.91 -15.52
C LEU A 107 -5.31 3.02 -15.72
N HIS A 108 -4.52 2.33 -14.90
CA HIS A 108 -3.06 2.34 -15.05
C HIS A 108 -2.62 1.71 -16.38
N GLY A 109 -3.35 0.70 -16.88
CA GLY A 109 -3.16 0.17 -18.22
C GLY A 109 -3.39 1.21 -19.34
N GLU A 110 -4.39 2.07 -19.18
CA GLU A 110 -4.66 3.18 -20.12
C GLU A 110 -3.57 4.25 -20.05
N LEU A 111 -3.19 4.67 -18.84
CA LEU A 111 -2.14 5.66 -18.61
C LEU A 111 -0.79 5.19 -19.17
N ALA A 112 -0.45 3.90 -18.98
CA ALA A 112 0.80 3.30 -19.43
C ALA A 112 0.86 3.01 -20.95
N ARG A 113 -0.21 3.27 -21.72
CA ARG A 113 -0.23 2.92 -23.16
C ARG A 113 0.85 3.67 -23.94
N GLY A 114 1.79 2.93 -24.53
CA GLY A 114 2.91 3.49 -25.28
C GLY A 114 3.99 4.14 -24.39
N LEU A 115 3.94 3.91 -23.08
CA LEU A 115 5.00 4.26 -22.13
C LEU A 115 5.75 2.98 -21.73
N ASP A 116 7.04 3.11 -21.45
CA ASP A 116 7.91 2.04 -21.00
C ASP A 116 8.62 2.43 -19.69
N GLY A 117 9.71 1.73 -19.35
CA GLY A 117 10.54 2.07 -18.21
C GLY A 117 9.79 2.02 -16.87
N ASP A 118 9.85 3.14 -16.15
CA ASP A 118 9.31 3.28 -14.79
C ASP A 118 7.79 3.11 -14.70
N THR A 119 7.06 3.63 -15.69
CA THR A 119 5.60 3.57 -15.73
C THR A 119 5.14 2.11 -15.82
N LYS A 120 5.88 1.27 -16.55
CA LYS A 120 5.63 -0.17 -16.61
C LYS A 120 5.89 -0.83 -15.26
N VAL A 121 6.98 -0.47 -14.56
CA VAL A 121 7.29 -0.99 -13.21
C VAL A 121 6.20 -0.61 -12.20
N CYS A 122 5.70 0.63 -12.24
CA CYS A 122 4.58 1.07 -11.42
C CYS A 122 3.32 0.26 -11.71
N ARG A 123 2.97 0.08 -12.99
CA ARG A 123 1.82 -0.73 -13.41
C ARG A 123 1.91 -2.16 -12.86
N ASP A 124 3.04 -2.81 -13.09
CA ASP A 124 3.23 -4.19 -12.67
C ASP A 124 3.17 -4.33 -11.14
N THR A 125 3.56 -3.29 -10.40
CA THR A 125 3.39 -3.22 -8.94
C THR A 125 1.92 -3.11 -8.52
N VAL A 126 1.12 -2.29 -9.20
CA VAL A 126 -0.33 -2.20 -8.98
C VAL A 126 -1.00 -3.55 -9.27
N THR A 127 -0.62 -4.19 -10.37
CA THR A 127 -1.08 -5.54 -10.72
C THR A 127 -0.73 -6.56 -9.63
N LEU A 128 0.47 -6.49 -9.03
CA LEU A 128 0.84 -7.36 -7.90
C LEU A 128 -0.11 -7.18 -6.71
N TYR A 129 -0.48 -5.94 -6.36
CA TYR A 129 -1.42 -5.69 -5.27
C TYR A 129 -2.81 -6.28 -5.55
N ARG A 130 -3.35 -6.05 -6.75
CA ARG A 130 -4.63 -6.64 -7.16
C ARG A 130 -4.61 -8.16 -7.05
N ARG A 131 -3.63 -8.81 -7.70
CA ARG A 131 -3.51 -10.27 -7.75
C ARG A 131 -3.36 -10.89 -6.36
N ALA A 132 -2.62 -10.22 -5.47
CA ALA A 132 -2.51 -10.64 -4.07
C ALA A 132 -3.87 -10.64 -3.34
N LEU A 133 -4.72 -9.63 -3.56
CA LEU A 133 -6.05 -9.60 -2.95
C LEU A 133 -7.03 -10.61 -3.54
N GLU A 134 -6.89 -10.93 -4.83
CA GLU A 134 -7.69 -11.97 -5.48
C GLU A 134 -7.26 -13.39 -5.12
N GLY A 135 -6.10 -13.53 -4.47
CA GLY A 135 -5.50 -14.83 -4.19
C GLY A 135 -4.91 -15.49 -5.44
N GLU A 136 -4.66 -14.73 -6.51
CA GLU A 136 -4.03 -15.21 -7.74
C GLU A 136 -2.53 -15.40 -7.55
N VAL A 137 -2.14 -16.59 -7.11
CA VAL A 137 -0.74 -16.87 -6.71
C VAL A 137 0.13 -17.52 -7.78
N ALA A 138 -0.45 -17.87 -8.94
CA ALA A 138 0.31 -18.43 -10.06
C ALA A 138 1.37 -17.42 -10.55
N GLU A 139 2.64 -17.85 -10.69
CA GLU A 139 3.75 -17.00 -11.15
C GLU A 139 4.02 -15.73 -10.31
N PHE A 140 3.38 -15.59 -9.15
CA PHE A 140 3.39 -14.36 -8.37
C PHE A 140 4.81 -14.02 -7.86
N ASP A 141 5.61 -15.03 -7.49
CA ASP A 141 7.01 -14.84 -7.10
C ASP A 141 7.88 -14.37 -8.28
N THR A 142 7.67 -14.92 -9.48
CA THR A 142 8.41 -14.53 -10.69
C THR A 142 8.11 -13.08 -11.07
N THR A 143 6.83 -12.69 -11.08
CA THR A 143 6.44 -11.30 -11.35
C THR A 143 7.03 -10.35 -10.32
N ALA A 144 6.96 -10.69 -9.03
CA ALA A 144 7.47 -9.83 -7.97
C ALA A 144 9.01 -9.73 -7.97
N ASP A 145 9.74 -10.79 -8.32
CA ASP A 145 11.21 -10.73 -8.50
C ASP A 145 11.61 -9.88 -9.71
N ASP A 146 10.88 -9.97 -10.83
CA ASP A 146 11.12 -9.14 -12.01
C ASP A 146 10.88 -7.65 -11.74
N VAL A 147 9.76 -7.31 -11.07
CA VAL A 147 9.49 -5.92 -10.64
C VAL A 147 10.59 -5.41 -9.72
N ALA A 148 11.02 -6.21 -8.73
CA ALA A 148 12.09 -5.82 -7.82
C ALA A 148 13.41 -5.54 -8.56
N LYS A 149 13.80 -6.39 -9.51
CA LYS A 149 15.01 -6.20 -10.32
C LYS A 149 14.96 -4.93 -11.16
N ARG A 150 13.86 -4.73 -11.90
CA ARG A 150 13.69 -3.53 -12.75
C ARG A 150 13.64 -2.25 -11.91
N ALA A 151 12.91 -2.27 -10.81
CA ALA A 151 12.84 -1.14 -9.88
C ALA A 151 14.22 -0.78 -9.32
N ALA A 152 15.02 -1.78 -8.93
CA ALA A 152 16.39 -1.54 -8.47
C ALA A 152 17.29 -0.94 -9.57
N THR A 153 17.18 -1.40 -10.82
CA THR A 153 17.95 -0.82 -11.95
C THR A 153 17.59 0.63 -12.25
N MET A 154 16.35 1.03 -11.94
CA MET A 154 15.82 2.37 -12.21
C MET A 154 15.80 3.29 -10.97
N ASP A 155 16.37 2.84 -9.84
CA ASP A 155 16.33 3.53 -8.55
C ASP A 155 14.89 3.91 -8.09
N LEU A 156 13.91 3.07 -8.42
CA LEU A 156 12.51 3.24 -8.02
C LEU A 156 12.26 2.57 -6.66
N VAL A 157 12.56 3.31 -5.60
CA VAL A 157 12.51 2.78 -4.22
C VAL A 157 11.14 2.22 -3.83
N PRO A 158 9.99 2.91 -4.03
CA PRO A 158 8.71 2.38 -3.59
C PRO A 158 8.30 1.07 -4.29
N PRO A 159 8.35 0.95 -5.63
CA PRO A 159 8.13 -0.34 -6.31
C PRO A 159 9.09 -1.45 -5.85
N LEU A 160 10.36 -1.13 -5.58
CA LEU A 160 11.34 -2.10 -5.07
C LEU A 160 10.92 -2.65 -3.70
N LEU A 161 10.53 -1.79 -2.77
CA LEU A 161 10.11 -2.18 -1.42
C LEU A 161 8.79 -2.97 -1.46
N ALA A 162 7.81 -2.50 -2.26
CA ALA A 162 6.56 -3.18 -2.51
C ALA A 162 6.78 -4.60 -3.02
N ALA A 163 7.60 -4.75 -4.07
CA ALA A 163 7.89 -6.03 -4.70
C ALA A 163 8.58 -6.99 -3.72
N ASN A 164 9.55 -6.53 -2.92
CA ASN A 164 10.19 -7.38 -1.91
C ASN A 164 9.20 -7.84 -0.82
N ALA A 165 8.27 -6.98 -0.41
CA ALA A 165 7.20 -7.36 0.50
C ALA A 165 6.28 -8.41 -0.14
N MET A 166 5.88 -8.20 -1.40
CA MET A 166 5.03 -9.14 -2.16
C MET A 166 5.70 -10.49 -2.42
N ARG A 167 7.02 -10.53 -2.65
CA ARG A 167 7.78 -11.79 -2.71
C ARG A 167 7.73 -12.58 -1.41
N ALA A 168 7.81 -11.91 -0.27
CA ALA A 168 7.66 -12.58 1.02
C ALA A 168 6.25 -13.17 1.19
N TYR A 169 5.22 -12.45 0.73
CA TYR A 169 3.85 -12.94 0.68
C TYR A 169 3.70 -14.14 -0.28
N ALA A 170 4.31 -14.07 -1.47
CA ALA A 170 4.34 -15.17 -2.44
C ALA A 170 4.91 -16.45 -1.82
N ALA A 171 6.08 -16.35 -1.21
CA ALA A 171 6.73 -17.47 -0.53
C ALA A 171 5.90 -18.00 0.64
N LEU A 172 5.19 -17.12 1.36
CA LEU A 172 4.28 -17.51 2.44
C LEU A 172 3.10 -18.34 1.91
N VAL A 173 2.45 -17.89 0.83
CA VAL A 173 1.31 -18.61 0.22
C VAL A 173 1.76 -19.94 -0.39
N ALA A 174 2.95 -20.00 -0.99
CA ALA A 174 3.54 -21.23 -1.50
C ALA A 174 4.01 -22.20 -0.40
N GLY A 175 3.86 -21.86 0.89
CA GLY A 175 4.28 -22.70 2.01
C GLY A 175 5.80 -22.74 2.24
N ASN A 176 6.59 -21.95 1.51
CA ASN A 176 8.03 -21.83 1.72
C ASN A 176 8.35 -20.86 2.87
N LEU A 177 8.04 -21.29 4.09
CA LEU A 177 8.11 -20.45 5.29
C LEU A 177 9.52 -19.93 5.60
N THR A 178 10.55 -20.70 5.25
CA THR A 178 11.96 -20.29 5.43
C THR A 178 12.31 -19.11 4.54
N ALA A 179 11.98 -19.19 3.24
CA ALA A 179 12.20 -18.08 2.31
C ALA A 179 11.35 -16.87 2.67
N ALA A 180 10.06 -17.08 2.96
CA ALA A 180 9.13 -16.02 3.37
C ALA A 180 9.68 -15.21 4.56
N ARG A 181 10.19 -15.89 5.58
CA ARG A 181 10.79 -15.23 6.76
C ARG A 181 12.05 -14.44 6.42
N ALA A 182 12.94 -15.00 5.60
CA ALA A 182 14.17 -14.33 5.20
C ALA A 182 13.89 -13.06 4.39
N ILE A 183 12.99 -13.16 3.40
CA ILE A 183 12.60 -12.05 2.53
C ILE A 183 11.86 -10.97 3.32
N ALA A 184 10.87 -11.33 4.14
CA ALA A 184 10.12 -10.35 4.95
C ALA A 184 11.03 -9.54 5.89
N ARG A 185 12.01 -10.18 6.52
CA ARG A 185 13.01 -9.48 7.36
C ARG A 185 13.89 -8.53 6.54
N ARG A 186 14.26 -8.92 5.32
CA ARG A 186 15.04 -8.06 4.42
C ARG A 186 14.20 -6.85 3.99
N ALA A 187 12.97 -7.08 3.52
CA ALA A 187 12.04 -6.02 3.12
C ALA A 187 11.83 -5.01 4.25
N SER A 188 11.53 -5.46 5.48
CA SER A 188 11.38 -4.60 6.67
C SER A 188 12.63 -3.75 6.95
N ARG A 189 13.84 -4.32 6.83
CA ARG A 189 15.07 -3.55 7.00
C ARG A 189 15.28 -2.54 5.87
N MET A 190 15.04 -2.93 4.62
CA MET A 190 15.16 -2.02 3.48
C MET A 190 14.22 -0.83 3.63
N SER A 191 12.94 -1.07 3.94
CA SER A 191 11.97 0.01 4.13
C SER A 191 12.36 0.98 5.26
N ARG A 192 12.98 0.47 6.33
CA ARG A 192 13.52 1.30 7.39
C ARG A 192 14.74 2.11 6.94
N THR A 193 15.66 1.51 6.19
CA THR A 193 16.85 2.20 5.64
C THR A 193 16.43 3.34 4.72
N GLU A 194 15.40 3.12 3.90
CA GLU A 194 14.84 4.12 2.98
C GLU A 194 13.91 5.13 3.67
N ALA A 195 13.69 5.02 4.98
CA ALA A 195 12.82 5.90 5.75
C ALA A 195 11.39 6.04 5.15
N LEU A 196 10.82 4.94 4.66
CA LEU A 196 9.46 4.89 4.12
C LEU A 196 8.52 4.05 5.01
N PRO A 197 7.84 4.68 6.00
CA PRO A 197 7.07 3.97 7.02
C PRO A 197 5.96 3.08 6.45
N GLN A 198 5.26 3.51 5.41
CA GLN A 198 4.17 2.76 4.79
C GLN A 198 4.63 1.38 4.26
N TYR A 199 5.84 1.30 3.71
CA TYR A 199 6.41 0.01 3.27
C TYR A 199 6.98 -0.78 4.44
N GLU A 200 7.47 -0.12 5.49
CA GLU A 200 7.86 -0.80 6.74
C GLU A 200 6.63 -1.44 7.41
N TYR A 201 5.48 -0.78 7.42
CA TYR A 201 4.22 -1.32 7.95
C TYR A 201 3.76 -2.52 7.13
N LEU A 202 3.77 -2.41 5.79
CA LEU A 202 3.46 -3.52 4.90
C LEU A 202 4.36 -4.74 5.16
N ALA A 203 5.68 -4.54 5.15
CA ALA A 203 6.64 -5.61 5.32
C ALA A 203 6.55 -6.27 6.72
N ASN A 204 6.34 -5.50 7.77
CA ASN A 204 6.19 -6.03 9.12
C ASN A 204 4.84 -6.73 9.33
N THR A 205 3.77 -6.28 8.68
CA THR A 205 2.47 -6.97 8.69
C THR A 205 2.61 -8.35 8.05
N ILE A 206 3.26 -8.45 6.88
CA ILE A 206 3.56 -9.74 6.23
C ILE A 206 4.49 -10.59 7.12
N LEU A 207 5.52 -9.99 7.73
CA LEU A 207 6.39 -10.71 8.67
C LEU A 207 5.62 -11.28 9.85
N ALA A 208 4.64 -10.56 10.40
CA ALA A 208 3.79 -11.06 11.47
C ALA A 208 2.97 -12.27 10.99
N SER A 209 2.39 -12.23 9.79
CA SER A 209 1.69 -13.37 9.20
C SER A 209 2.62 -14.59 9.01
N VAL A 210 3.89 -14.38 8.59
CA VAL A 210 4.90 -15.44 8.53
C VAL A 210 5.21 -16.00 9.92
N ARG A 211 5.36 -15.16 10.95
CA ARG A 211 5.59 -15.60 12.34
C ARG A 211 4.46 -16.47 12.85
N ARG A 212 3.21 -16.08 12.59
CA ARG A 212 2.04 -16.87 12.94
C ARG A 212 2.06 -18.24 12.24
N ARG A 213 2.26 -18.27 10.91
CA ARG A 213 2.29 -19.52 10.12
C ARG A 213 3.45 -20.45 10.49
N THR A 214 4.53 -19.92 11.06
CA THR A 214 5.67 -20.70 11.60
C THR A 214 5.50 -21.12 13.05
N GLY A 215 4.31 -20.98 13.64
CA GLY A 215 4.05 -21.38 15.04
C GLY A 215 4.57 -20.41 16.09
N ASN A 216 4.85 -19.16 15.73
CA ASN A 216 5.33 -18.12 16.65
C ASN A 216 4.33 -16.95 16.80
N PRO A 217 3.06 -17.21 17.22
CA PRO A 217 2.02 -16.17 17.30
C PRO A 217 2.36 -15.07 18.30
N HIS A 218 3.04 -15.38 19.40
CA HIS A 218 3.47 -14.36 20.37
C HIS A 218 4.44 -13.32 19.76
N LEU A 219 5.33 -13.73 18.83
CA LEU A 219 6.18 -12.79 18.10
C LEU A 219 5.39 -11.97 17.09
N ALA A 220 4.41 -12.57 16.42
CA ALA A 220 3.49 -11.86 15.53
C ALA A 220 2.76 -10.75 16.30
N THR A 221 2.15 -11.09 17.44
CA THR A 221 1.48 -10.14 18.33
C THR A 221 2.40 -9.01 18.77
N ARG A 222 3.65 -9.30 19.16
CA ARG A 222 4.63 -8.27 19.53
C ARG A 222 4.92 -7.29 18.39
N ILE A 223 5.08 -7.79 17.16
CA ILE A 223 5.29 -6.95 15.98
C ILE A 223 4.05 -6.06 15.76
N LEU A 224 2.87 -6.67 15.74
CA LEU A 224 1.61 -5.98 15.44
C LEU A 224 1.26 -4.92 16.50
N MET A 225 1.46 -5.20 17.78
CA MET A 225 1.26 -4.22 18.85
C MET A 225 2.25 -3.06 18.79
N ALA A 226 3.49 -3.31 18.34
CA ALA A 226 4.45 -2.24 18.11
C ALA A 226 4.04 -1.36 16.92
N LEU A 227 3.57 -1.98 15.82
CA LEU A 227 3.03 -1.27 14.67
C LEU A 227 1.78 -0.45 15.03
N ALA A 228 0.84 -1.01 15.79
CA ALA A 228 -0.43 -0.34 16.11
C ALA A 228 -0.24 1.01 16.84
N LYS A 229 0.89 1.19 17.55
CA LYS A 229 1.24 2.45 18.23
C LYS A 229 1.74 3.54 17.29
N LEU A 230 2.28 3.16 16.13
CA LEU A 230 2.97 4.06 15.21
C LEU A 230 2.21 4.23 13.90
N ALA A 231 1.50 3.20 13.46
CA ALA A 231 0.84 3.16 12.18
C ALA A 231 -0.36 4.11 12.18
N PRO A 232 -0.56 4.87 11.09
CA PRO A 232 -1.73 5.73 10.95
C PRO A 232 -3.04 4.95 11.02
N ALA A 233 -4.14 5.65 11.33
CA ALA A 233 -5.45 5.03 11.50
C ALA A 233 -5.96 4.26 10.24
N THR A 234 -5.44 4.56 9.04
CA THR A 234 -5.74 3.79 7.82
C THR A 234 -5.22 2.35 7.85
N TRP A 235 -4.16 2.06 8.60
CA TRP A 235 -3.57 0.72 8.74
C TRP A 235 -4.23 -0.13 9.83
N GLN A 236 -4.91 0.52 10.78
CA GLN A 236 -5.42 -0.12 11.98
C GLN A 236 -6.43 -1.25 11.69
N PRO A 237 -7.33 -1.18 10.68
CA PRO A 237 -8.17 -2.31 10.31
C PRO A 237 -7.37 -3.58 9.96
N TRP A 238 -6.23 -3.43 9.27
CA TRP A 238 -5.37 -4.57 8.93
C TRP A 238 -4.64 -5.09 10.16
N LEU A 239 -4.10 -4.19 10.98
CA LEU A 239 -3.41 -4.60 12.20
C LEU A 239 -4.37 -5.33 13.17
N ALA A 240 -5.60 -4.86 13.32
CA ALA A 240 -6.64 -5.53 14.09
C ALA A 240 -6.95 -6.93 13.54
N TRP A 241 -7.07 -7.07 12.22
CA TRP A 241 -7.25 -8.37 11.56
C TRP A 241 -6.13 -9.35 11.92
N GLU A 242 -4.87 -8.95 11.74
CA GLU A 242 -3.74 -9.84 12.03
C GLU A 242 -3.59 -10.11 13.54
N LEU A 243 -3.96 -9.17 14.42
CA LEU A 243 -3.99 -9.37 15.88
C LEU A 243 -5.03 -10.42 16.27
N ALA A 244 -6.23 -10.35 15.69
CA ALA A 244 -7.30 -11.33 15.91
C ALA A 244 -6.82 -12.73 15.47
N TRP A 245 -6.23 -12.85 14.28
CA TRP A 245 -5.65 -14.11 13.79
C TRP A 245 -4.48 -14.62 14.62
N SER A 246 -3.74 -13.72 15.28
CA SER A 246 -2.66 -14.08 16.21
C SER A 246 -3.16 -14.47 17.61
N GLY A 247 -4.48 -14.47 17.82
CA GLY A 247 -5.14 -14.83 19.07
C GLY A 247 -5.31 -13.68 20.07
N ASN A 248 -4.86 -12.47 19.74
CA ASN A 248 -5.00 -11.30 20.60
C ASN A 248 -6.29 -10.52 20.29
N VAL A 249 -7.41 -11.16 20.59
CA VAL A 249 -8.78 -10.63 20.34
C VAL A 249 -8.99 -9.30 21.05
N GLN A 250 -8.55 -9.16 22.31
CA GLN A 250 -8.75 -7.92 23.06
C GLN A 250 -8.03 -6.72 22.42
N ALA A 251 -6.78 -6.90 21.99
CA ALA A 251 -6.06 -5.85 21.30
C ALA A 251 -6.69 -5.51 19.94
N ALA A 252 -7.15 -6.53 19.20
CA ALA A 252 -7.85 -6.33 17.94
C ALA A 252 -9.13 -5.50 18.11
N THR A 253 -9.96 -5.84 19.10
CA THR A 253 -11.19 -5.10 19.43
C THR A 253 -10.87 -3.65 19.80
N SER A 254 -9.92 -3.43 20.72
CA SER A 254 -9.53 -2.08 21.15
C SER A 254 -8.98 -1.24 19.99
N THR A 255 -8.19 -1.83 19.09
CA THR A 255 -7.73 -1.16 17.87
C THR A 255 -8.90 -0.70 16.99
N LEU A 256 -9.92 -1.54 16.77
CA LEU A 256 -11.08 -1.15 15.97
C LEU A 256 -11.98 -0.11 16.65
N GLU A 257 -12.18 -0.21 17.96
CA GLU A 257 -12.99 0.73 18.74
C GLU A 257 -12.39 2.14 18.74
N SER A 258 -11.06 2.26 18.64
CA SER A 258 -10.37 3.55 18.53
C SER A 258 -10.52 4.24 17.17
N LEU A 259 -11.12 3.59 16.17
CA LEU A 259 -11.25 4.16 14.83
C LEU A 259 -12.39 5.17 14.74
N GLU A 260 -12.13 6.29 14.05
CA GLU A 260 -13.16 7.25 13.66
C GLU A 260 -14.21 6.58 12.74
N PRO A 261 -15.51 6.93 12.83
CA PRO A 261 -16.58 6.28 12.06
C PRO A 261 -16.32 6.17 10.56
N ALA A 262 -15.80 7.24 9.92
CA ALA A 262 -15.49 7.26 8.49
C ALA A 262 -14.41 6.23 8.07
N ARG A 263 -13.60 5.75 9.02
CA ARG A 263 -12.57 4.71 8.79
C ARG A 263 -13.09 3.31 9.09
N THR A 264 -14.31 3.19 9.59
CA THR A 264 -14.93 1.93 9.97
C THR A 264 -15.78 1.28 8.89
N GLU A 265 -16.02 1.98 7.79
CA GLU A 265 -16.83 1.49 6.64
C GLU A 265 -15.98 0.80 5.57
N THR A 266 -14.67 0.61 5.81
CA THR A 266 -13.82 -0.13 4.86
C THR A 266 -14.18 -1.62 4.85
N PRO A 267 -14.06 -2.32 3.70
CA PRO A 267 -14.31 -3.76 3.62
C PRO A 267 -13.52 -4.56 4.68
N ARG A 268 -12.30 -4.12 4.98
CA ARG A 268 -11.46 -4.72 6.02
C ARG A 268 -11.97 -4.46 7.44
N ALA A 269 -12.34 -3.23 7.79
CA ALA A 269 -12.88 -2.93 9.12
C ALA A 269 -14.17 -3.71 9.39
N THR A 270 -15.03 -3.80 8.38
CA THR A 270 -16.19 -4.68 8.37
C THR A 270 -15.73 -6.11 8.64
N SER A 271 -15.02 -6.76 7.72
CA SER A 271 -14.60 -8.16 7.85
C SER A 271 -13.96 -8.50 9.21
N THR A 272 -13.14 -7.61 9.79
CA THR A 272 -12.56 -7.82 11.12
C THR A 272 -13.60 -7.84 12.24
N ARG A 273 -14.59 -6.94 12.25
CA ARG A 273 -15.68 -6.96 13.24
C ARG A 273 -16.46 -8.25 13.20
N TRP A 274 -16.79 -8.71 11.99
CA TRP A 274 -17.48 -9.97 11.77
C TRP A 274 -16.70 -11.15 12.33
N PHE A 275 -15.41 -11.21 12.03
CA PHE A 275 -14.53 -12.26 12.54
C PHE A 275 -14.42 -12.25 14.08
N LEU A 276 -14.32 -11.06 14.70
CA LEU A 276 -14.30 -10.92 16.15
C LEU A 276 -15.63 -11.36 16.78
N ALA A 277 -16.76 -10.98 16.19
CA ALA A 277 -18.07 -11.42 16.64
C ALA A 277 -18.23 -12.95 16.56
N ALA A 278 -17.75 -13.57 15.48
CA ALA A 278 -17.76 -15.03 15.33
C ALA A 278 -16.91 -15.73 16.40
N ILE A 279 -15.72 -15.19 16.73
CA ILE A 279 -14.88 -15.73 17.82
C ILE A 279 -15.61 -15.65 19.16
N GLU A 280 -16.27 -14.53 19.45
CA GLU A 280 -16.99 -14.34 20.71
C GLU A 280 -18.21 -15.24 20.83
N SER A 281 -18.95 -15.45 19.74
CA SER A 281 -20.05 -16.43 19.67
C SER A 281 -19.56 -17.84 19.96
N ALA A 282 -18.46 -18.24 19.33
CA ALA A 282 -17.87 -19.56 19.52
C ALA A 282 -17.40 -19.79 20.97
N ARG A 283 -16.90 -18.74 21.64
CA ARG A 283 -16.50 -18.79 23.06
C ARG A 283 -17.67 -18.85 24.02
N SER A 284 -18.74 -18.13 23.72
CA SER A 284 -19.95 -18.08 24.56
C SER A 284 -20.87 -19.28 24.36
N GLY A 285 -20.64 -20.10 23.33
CA GLY A 285 -21.53 -21.21 22.96
C GLY A 285 -22.89 -20.73 22.44
N SER A 286 -22.98 -19.46 22.01
CA SER A 286 -24.19 -18.88 21.42
C SER A 286 -24.20 -19.13 19.92
N ASP A 287 -25.29 -19.67 19.38
CA ASP A 287 -25.50 -19.81 17.93
C ASP A 287 -25.82 -18.46 17.24
N GLY A 288 -26.07 -17.40 18.02
CA GLY A 288 -26.68 -16.16 17.54
C GLY A 288 -25.83 -15.29 16.60
N ALA A 289 -24.49 -15.32 16.68
CA ALA A 289 -23.69 -14.43 15.83
C ALA A 289 -23.71 -14.80 14.34
N TRP A 290 -24.03 -16.06 14.01
CA TRP A 290 -24.13 -16.48 12.62
C TRP A 290 -25.39 -15.95 11.93
N GLN A 291 -26.45 -15.67 12.68
CA GLN A 291 -27.74 -15.19 12.14
C GLN A 291 -27.74 -13.71 11.78
N GLN A 292 -26.80 -12.93 12.31
CA GLN A 292 -26.65 -11.52 11.94
C GLN A 292 -25.79 -11.35 10.67
N ALA A 293 -25.36 -12.46 10.03
CA ALA A 293 -24.40 -12.52 8.93
C ALA A 293 -24.90 -12.59 7.49
N GLU A 294 -26.21 -12.55 7.33
CA GLU A 294 -26.90 -12.38 6.06
C GLU A 294 -27.44 -10.95 5.94
#